data_AF-A0A9R0U0T4-F1
#
_entry.id   AF-A0A9R0U0T4-F1
#
_cell.length_a   1.000
_cell.length_b   1.000
_cell.length_c   1.000
_cell.angle_alpha   90.00
_cell.angle_beta   90.00
_cell.angle_gamma   90.00
#
_symmetry.space_group_name_H-M   'P 1'
#
loop_
_entity.id
_entity.type
_entity.pdbx_description
1 polymer ?
#
loop_
_entity_poly.entity_id
_entity_poly.type
_entity_poly.pdbx_seq_one_letter_code
_entity_poly.pdbx_strand_id
1 'polypeptide(L)'
;MLCSFLLILTCVAVCKKKNLHPEIVGMSIVAKFHQCCILTQFFLDRLFAAILRSSASVSWAQALLPDEILSRILLIVGKTDNCTLLEKIIDFLSTVIDNRDVIAMLIQPLLKLGLVDRVIGLLTNEIERSPDEKLDRSGSLDLILHFMEELSAIHCVSKAMSSNDRLIKVLVNMIKWPDKVEVASYCASVVIVMSNILTDGKHLVPKISHDLPFLEGLLEVLPEVPDDDQARYALWSILSLILAQVQGTELNSSSLDQFASLFSGKFGLIKDDLESQVIDEEKLTPEDALLKEWTSRCLMAISFFMERWIKVKSSTGDSINNAQEVLSYCQKALH
;
A
#
# COMPACT_ATOMS: atom_id res chain seq x y z
N MET A 1 -20.18 20.93 -12.16
CA MET A 1 -20.86 20.02 -11.21
C MET A 1 -20.23 19.96 -9.82
N LEU A 2 -18.91 20.18 -9.64
CA LEU A 2 -18.29 20.27 -8.30
C LEU A 2 -18.75 21.50 -7.47
N CYS A 3 -18.96 22.66 -8.10
CA CYS A 3 -19.42 23.88 -7.40
C CYS A 3 -20.80 23.75 -6.75
N SER A 4 -21.67 22.91 -7.31
CA SER A 4 -23.00 22.62 -6.78
C SER A 4 -22.93 21.87 -5.45
N PHE A 5 -21.88 21.07 -5.26
CA PHE A 5 -21.74 20.12 -4.15
C PHE A 5 -21.27 20.80 -2.86
N LEU A 6 -20.30 21.70 -2.98
CA LEU A 6 -19.76 22.46 -1.86
C LEU A 6 -20.72 23.58 -1.41
N LEU A 7 -21.50 24.15 -2.32
CA LEU A 7 -22.53 25.14 -1.97
C LEU A 7 -23.71 24.52 -1.21
N ILE A 8 -24.12 23.29 -1.55
CA ILE A 8 -25.17 22.56 -0.81
C ILE A 8 -24.71 22.23 0.62
N LEU A 9 -23.48 21.75 0.81
CA LEU A 9 -22.95 21.47 2.15
C LEU A 9 -22.82 22.73 3.00
N THR A 10 -22.37 23.84 2.42
CA THR A 10 -22.25 25.13 3.12
C THR A 10 -23.61 25.75 3.41
N CYS A 11 -24.57 25.69 2.47
CA CYS A 11 -25.94 26.15 2.68
C CYS A 11 -26.69 25.30 3.71
N VAL A 12 -26.53 23.97 3.70
CA VAL A 12 -27.15 23.08 4.69
C VAL A 12 -26.56 23.34 6.09
N ALA A 13 -25.24 23.51 6.21
CA ALA A 13 -24.59 23.83 7.48
C ALA A 13 -24.97 25.23 8.03
N VAL A 14 -25.11 26.24 7.15
CA VAL A 14 -25.51 27.60 7.54
C VAL A 14 -27.01 27.71 7.84
N CYS A 15 -27.88 27.06 7.06
CA CYS A 15 -29.33 27.05 7.30
C CYS A 15 -29.70 26.33 8.60
N LYS A 16 -29.01 25.23 8.92
CA LYS A 16 -29.21 24.48 10.18
C LYS A 16 -28.73 25.27 11.41
N LYS A 17 -27.77 26.18 11.25
CA LYS A 17 -27.26 27.06 12.32
C LYS A 17 -28.11 28.32 12.54
N LYS A 18 -28.99 28.70 11.59
CA LYS A 18 -29.75 29.97 11.62
C LYS A 18 -31.29 29.86 11.48
N ASN A 19 -31.88 28.67 11.42
CA ASN A 19 -33.34 28.46 11.29
C ASN A 19 -34.01 29.25 10.13
N LEU A 20 -33.38 29.31 8.95
CA LEU A 20 -33.98 29.93 7.76
C LEU A 20 -34.61 28.91 6.80
N HIS A 21 -35.80 29.25 6.28
CA HIS A 21 -36.60 28.40 5.40
C HIS A 21 -35.99 28.28 3.99
N PRO A 22 -35.91 27.06 3.41
CA PRO A 22 -35.11 26.76 2.22
C PRO A 22 -35.60 27.32 0.86
N GLU A 23 -36.81 27.85 0.76
CA GLU A 23 -37.41 28.17 -0.55
C GLU A 23 -37.06 29.56 -1.12
N ILE A 24 -36.60 30.51 -0.31
CA ILE A 24 -36.43 31.92 -0.75
C ILE A 24 -35.04 32.20 -1.35
N VAL A 25 -34.05 31.34 -1.10
CA VAL A 25 -32.64 31.61 -1.48
C VAL A 25 -32.21 30.89 -2.78
N GLY A 26 -33.00 29.92 -3.24
CA GLY A 26 -32.61 29.00 -4.31
C GLY A 26 -32.52 29.59 -5.73
N MET A 27 -33.20 30.69 -6.04
CA MET A 27 -33.37 31.10 -7.46
C MET A 27 -32.49 32.27 -7.94
N SER A 28 -31.95 33.11 -7.05
CA SER A 28 -31.18 34.30 -7.46
C SER A 28 -29.68 34.03 -7.62
N ILE A 29 -29.15 32.97 -6.99
CA ILE A 29 -27.71 32.69 -6.90
C ILE A 29 -27.22 31.79 -8.05
N VAL A 30 -28.11 31.00 -8.64
CA VAL A 30 -27.78 29.97 -9.65
C VAL A 30 -27.27 30.59 -10.97
N ALA A 31 -27.76 31.78 -11.36
CA ALA A 31 -27.43 32.38 -12.66
C ALA A 31 -26.07 33.12 -12.69
N LYS A 32 -25.51 33.52 -11.54
CA LYS A 32 -24.23 34.27 -11.47
C LYS A 32 -23.01 33.41 -11.16
N PHE A 33 -23.17 32.09 -10.97
CA PHE A 33 -22.19 31.24 -10.28
C PHE A 33 -21.21 30.49 -11.19
N HIS A 34 -21.36 30.56 -12.52
CA HIS A 34 -20.56 29.75 -13.44
C HIS A 34 -19.08 30.20 -13.53
N GLN A 35 -18.77 31.45 -13.17
CA GLN A 35 -17.44 32.05 -13.30
C GLN A 35 -16.57 31.97 -12.02
N CYS A 36 -17.11 31.49 -10.89
CA CYS A 36 -16.46 31.51 -9.56
C CYS A 36 -15.90 30.15 -9.11
N CYS A 37 -15.66 29.23 -10.05
CA CYS A 37 -15.47 27.80 -9.76
C CYS A 37 -14.03 27.34 -9.52
N ILE A 38 -13.02 28.18 -9.75
CA ILE A 38 -11.60 27.80 -9.54
C ILE A 38 -11.09 28.31 -8.19
N LEU A 39 -11.54 29.49 -7.75
CA LEU A 39 -11.14 30.08 -6.45
C LEU A 39 -11.82 29.41 -5.24
N THR A 40 -12.97 28.77 -5.44
CA THR A 40 -13.74 28.11 -4.36
C THR A 40 -13.13 26.77 -3.94
N GLN A 41 -12.44 26.07 -4.83
CA GLN A 41 -11.81 24.77 -4.53
C GLN A 41 -10.66 24.89 -3.52
N PHE A 42 -9.77 25.89 -3.70
CA PHE A 42 -8.62 26.15 -2.82
C PHE A 42 -8.97 26.51 -1.37
N PHE A 43 -10.10 27.21 -1.16
CA PHE A 43 -10.50 27.62 0.18
C PHE A 43 -11.16 26.50 0.98
N LEU A 44 -11.76 25.53 0.30
CA LEU A 44 -12.56 24.49 0.96
C LEU A 44 -11.70 23.34 1.48
N ASP A 45 -10.64 22.93 0.79
CA ASP A 45 -9.76 21.85 1.25
C ASP A 45 -9.01 22.23 2.52
N ARG A 46 -8.42 23.44 2.55
CA ARG A 46 -7.74 23.97 3.74
C ARG A 46 -8.72 24.20 4.89
N LEU A 47 -9.95 24.62 4.60
CA LEU A 47 -10.97 24.84 5.61
C LEU A 47 -11.44 23.52 6.22
N PHE A 48 -11.72 22.49 5.39
CA PHE A 48 -12.13 21.18 5.88
C PHE A 48 -11.01 20.49 6.65
N ALA A 49 -9.77 20.51 6.15
CA ALA A 49 -8.63 19.96 6.87
C ALA A 49 -8.40 20.68 8.21
N ALA A 50 -8.48 22.02 8.24
CA ALA A 50 -8.35 22.79 9.49
C ALA A 50 -9.49 22.50 10.47
N ILE A 51 -10.72 22.32 9.98
CA ILE A 51 -11.89 22.00 10.79
C ILE A 51 -11.79 20.59 11.37
N LEU A 52 -11.39 19.60 10.56
CA LEU A 52 -11.21 18.22 11.00
C LEU A 52 -10.02 18.06 11.96
N ARG A 53 -9.08 19.01 11.98
CA ARG A 53 -8.02 19.10 13.00
C ARG A 53 -8.41 19.96 14.22
N SER A 54 -9.59 20.55 14.23
CA SER A 54 -10.08 21.39 15.32
C SER A 54 -10.90 20.61 16.34
N SER A 55 -11.25 21.25 17.46
CA SER A 55 -12.18 20.72 18.47
C SER A 55 -13.60 20.48 17.94
N ALA A 56 -13.94 20.99 16.75
CA ALA A 56 -15.25 20.80 16.11
C ALA A 56 -15.29 19.58 15.16
N SER A 57 -14.19 18.84 15.01
CA SER A 57 -14.03 17.72 14.07
C SER A 57 -15.16 16.69 14.16
N VAL A 58 -15.60 16.35 15.38
CA VAL A 58 -16.69 15.38 15.62
C VAL A 58 -18.03 15.85 15.04
N SER A 59 -18.40 17.11 15.28
CA SER A 59 -19.65 17.68 14.76
C SER A 59 -19.67 17.72 13.23
N TRP A 60 -18.51 17.88 12.61
CA TRP A 60 -18.38 17.86 11.16
C TRP A 60 -18.41 16.45 10.58
N ALA A 61 -17.75 15.48 11.22
CA ALA A 61 -17.90 14.08 10.85
C ALA A 61 -19.38 13.65 10.91
N GLN A 62 -20.12 14.05 11.95
CA GLN A 62 -21.56 13.82 12.05
C GLN A 62 -22.36 14.43 10.90
N ALA A 63 -21.97 15.62 10.44
CA ALA A 63 -22.61 16.27 9.29
C ALA A 63 -22.27 15.57 7.95
N LEU A 64 -21.13 14.90 7.87
CA LEU A 64 -20.69 14.12 6.70
C LEU A 64 -21.30 12.72 6.64
N LEU A 65 -21.75 12.15 7.77
CA LEU A 65 -22.29 10.79 7.87
C LEU A 65 -23.37 10.39 6.85
N PRO A 66 -24.31 11.25 6.41
CA PRO A 66 -25.34 10.83 5.46
C PRO A 66 -24.77 10.17 4.21
N ASP A 67 -25.28 8.98 3.86
CA ASP A 67 -24.78 8.14 2.75
C ASP A 67 -24.73 8.92 1.43
N GLU A 68 -25.65 9.85 1.18
CA GLU A 68 -25.66 10.68 -0.03
C GLU A 68 -24.46 11.64 -0.12
N ILE A 69 -23.99 12.15 1.02
CA ILE A 69 -22.83 13.04 1.09
C ILE A 69 -21.57 12.22 0.86
N LEU A 70 -21.39 11.13 1.59
CA LEU A 70 -20.22 10.25 1.47
C LEU A 70 -20.13 9.62 0.07
N SER A 71 -21.25 9.16 -0.50
CA SER A 71 -21.29 8.59 -1.86
C SER A 71 -20.82 9.58 -2.90
N ARG A 72 -21.18 10.86 -2.74
CA ARG A 72 -20.75 11.92 -3.67
C ARG A 72 -19.28 12.25 -3.49
N ILE A 73 -18.75 12.28 -2.26
CA ILE A 73 -17.30 12.41 -2.01
C ILE A 73 -16.55 11.27 -2.71
N LEU A 74 -16.97 10.02 -2.50
CA LEU A 74 -16.36 8.84 -3.13
C LEU A 74 -16.48 8.82 -4.66
N LEU A 75 -17.57 9.39 -5.21
CA LEU A 75 -17.72 9.51 -6.66
C LEU A 75 -16.74 10.51 -7.25
N ILE A 76 -16.41 11.60 -6.53
CA ILE A 76 -15.38 12.55 -6.97
C ILE A 76 -14.00 11.89 -6.90
N VAL A 77 -13.71 11.15 -5.81
CA VAL A 77 -12.48 10.37 -5.66
C VAL A 77 -12.26 9.47 -6.88
N GLY A 78 -13.25 8.65 -7.24
CA GLY A 78 -13.07 7.68 -8.33
C GLY A 78 -13.22 8.20 -9.77
N LYS A 79 -13.39 9.51 -9.99
CA LYS A 79 -13.64 10.11 -11.33
C LYS A 79 -12.77 11.33 -11.64
N THR A 80 -11.72 11.57 -10.86
CA THR A 80 -10.83 12.70 -11.13
C THR A 80 -9.69 12.28 -12.05
N ASP A 81 -9.60 12.92 -13.22
CA ASP A 81 -8.44 12.84 -14.12
C ASP A 81 -7.51 14.05 -13.92
N ASN A 82 -7.82 14.91 -12.94
CA ASN A 82 -7.05 16.12 -12.62
C ASN A 82 -6.16 15.86 -11.40
N CYS A 83 -4.84 15.90 -11.60
CA CYS A 83 -3.84 15.59 -10.57
C CYS A 83 -3.95 16.51 -9.34
N THR A 84 -4.22 17.81 -9.53
CA THR A 84 -4.41 18.75 -8.42
C THR A 84 -5.66 18.42 -7.59
N LEU A 85 -6.76 18.04 -8.23
CA LEU A 85 -7.97 17.62 -7.53
C LEU A 85 -7.76 16.28 -6.81
N LEU A 86 -7.02 15.34 -7.42
CA LEU A 86 -6.64 14.08 -6.79
C LEU A 86 -5.83 14.31 -5.51
N GLU A 87 -4.78 15.13 -5.59
CA GLU A 87 -3.95 15.54 -4.45
C GLU A 87 -4.79 16.08 -3.31
N LYS A 88 -5.69 17.02 -3.60
CA LYS A 88 -6.51 17.67 -2.57
C LYS A 88 -7.53 16.72 -1.92
N ILE A 89 -8.08 15.80 -2.71
CA ILE A 89 -8.99 14.76 -2.21
C ILE A 89 -8.24 13.79 -1.30
N ILE A 90 -7.04 13.37 -1.70
CA ILE A 90 -6.19 12.49 -0.90
C ILE A 90 -5.79 13.22 0.39
N ASP A 91 -5.30 14.46 0.33
CA ASP A 91 -4.99 15.28 1.51
C ASP A 91 -6.16 15.36 2.52
N PHE A 92 -7.39 15.53 2.00
CA PHE A 92 -8.59 15.56 2.82
C PHE A 92 -8.87 14.21 3.48
N LEU A 93 -8.78 13.11 2.73
CA LEU A 93 -9.01 11.77 3.25
C LEU A 93 -7.91 11.32 4.21
N SER A 94 -6.65 11.63 3.97
CA SER A 94 -5.55 11.41 4.92
C SER A 94 -5.80 12.19 6.21
N THR A 95 -6.29 13.43 6.13
CA THR A 95 -6.70 14.19 7.34
C THR A 95 -7.87 13.53 8.09
N VAL A 96 -8.78 12.87 7.38
CA VAL A 96 -9.85 12.06 7.99
C VAL A 96 -9.25 10.83 8.70
N ILE A 97 -8.25 10.18 8.10
CA ILE A 97 -7.56 9.01 8.64
C ILE A 97 -6.79 9.36 9.93
N ASP A 98 -6.06 10.49 9.92
CA ASP A 98 -5.24 10.94 11.06
C ASP A 98 -6.06 11.24 12.32
N ASN A 99 -7.33 11.63 12.17
CA ASN A 99 -8.19 11.95 13.30
C ASN A 99 -8.94 10.71 13.79
N ARG A 100 -8.48 10.14 14.90
CA ARG A 100 -9.05 8.94 15.56
C ARG A 100 -10.57 8.99 15.78
N ASP A 101 -11.13 10.13 16.17
CA ASP A 101 -12.57 10.25 16.41
C ASP A 101 -13.35 10.28 15.09
N VAL A 102 -12.82 10.98 14.09
CA VAL A 102 -13.44 11.12 12.77
C VAL A 102 -13.39 9.79 12.02
N ILE A 103 -12.24 9.12 11.97
CA ILE A 103 -12.11 7.84 11.29
C ILE A 103 -13.00 6.77 11.92
N ALA A 104 -13.10 6.72 13.25
CA ALA A 104 -13.99 5.79 13.96
C ALA A 104 -15.46 5.95 13.55
N MET A 105 -15.89 7.17 13.21
CA MET A 105 -17.24 7.43 12.72
C MET A 105 -17.41 7.15 11.22
N LEU A 106 -16.42 7.52 10.39
CA LEU A 106 -16.60 7.55 8.94
C LEU A 106 -16.12 6.28 8.22
N ILE A 107 -15.20 5.50 8.79
CA ILE A 107 -14.55 4.41 8.03
C ILE A 107 -15.52 3.31 7.62
N GLN A 108 -16.42 2.88 8.51
CA GLN A 108 -17.40 1.84 8.21
C GLN A 108 -18.42 2.30 7.15
N PRO A 109 -19.03 3.50 7.25
CA PRO A 109 -19.82 4.07 6.17
C PRO A 109 -19.08 4.17 4.83
N LEU A 110 -17.82 4.63 4.83
CA LEU A 110 -17.01 4.76 3.62
C LEU A 110 -16.72 3.39 2.97
N LEU A 111 -16.41 2.37 3.78
CA LEU A 111 -16.23 1.00 3.30
C LEU A 111 -17.51 0.44 2.68
N LYS A 112 -18.67 0.61 3.33
CA LYS A 112 -19.97 0.18 2.81
C LYS A 112 -20.29 0.81 1.45
N LEU A 113 -19.85 2.05 1.23
CA LEU A 113 -20.07 2.79 -0.01
C LEU A 113 -19.00 2.54 -1.09
N GLY A 114 -18.05 1.63 -0.84
CA GLY A 114 -17.08 1.18 -1.83
C GLY A 114 -15.80 2.02 -1.90
N LEU A 115 -15.34 2.60 -0.78
CA LEU A 115 -14.04 3.31 -0.71
C LEU A 115 -12.90 2.51 -1.36
N VAL A 116 -12.75 1.23 -0.98
CA VAL A 116 -11.69 0.35 -1.49
C VAL A 116 -11.78 0.21 -3.01
N ASP A 117 -12.97 -0.04 -3.56
CA ASP A 117 -13.15 -0.19 -5.01
C ASP A 117 -12.82 1.10 -5.78
N ARG A 118 -13.08 2.27 -5.19
CA ARG A 118 -12.75 3.57 -5.80
C ARG A 118 -11.25 3.80 -5.84
N VAL A 119 -10.54 3.51 -4.76
CA VAL A 119 -9.08 3.65 -4.67
C VAL A 119 -8.38 2.65 -5.60
N ILE A 120 -8.86 1.41 -5.67
CA ILE A 120 -8.36 0.42 -6.65
C ILE A 120 -8.60 0.91 -8.09
N GLY A 121 -9.74 1.54 -8.35
CA GLY A 121 -10.04 2.16 -9.63
C GLY A 121 -9.03 3.25 -10.00
N LEU A 122 -8.69 4.13 -9.06
CA LEU A 122 -7.65 5.16 -9.24
C LEU A 122 -6.30 4.55 -9.59
N LEU A 123 -5.83 3.59 -8.78
CA LEU A 123 -4.56 2.90 -9.02
C LEU A 123 -4.53 2.24 -10.41
N THR A 124 -5.59 1.49 -10.75
CA THR A 124 -5.60 0.76 -12.02
C THR A 124 -5.64 1.71 -13.22
N ASN A 125 -6.41 2.80 -13.14
CA ASN A 125 -6.46 3.80 -14.20
C ASN A 125 -5.10 4.47 -14.40
N GLU A 126 -4.39 4.81 -13.32
CA GLU A 126 -3.07 5.44 -13.41
C GLU A 126 -2.02 4.47 -13.99
N ILE A 127 -2.11 3.17 -13.66
CA ILE A 127 -1.25 2.13 -14.24
C ILE A 127 -1.55 1.91 -15.74
N GLU A 128 -2.82 1.93 -16.14
CA GLU A 128 -3.24 1.69 -17.53
C GLU A 128 -3.02 2.92 -18.45
N ARG A 129 -2.69 4.07 -17.88
CA ARG A 129 -2.47 5.33 -18.60
C ARG A 129 -1.26 5.24 -19.55
N SER A 130 -1.40 5.83 -20.74
CA SER A 130 -0.42 5.71 -21.82
C SER A 130 0.93 6.36 -21.47
N PRO A 131 2.07 5.77 -21.87
CA PRO A 131 3.41 6.24 -21.53
C PRO A 131 3.86 7.54 -22.23
N ASP A 132 3.06 8.11 -23.13
CA ASP A 132 3.40 9.37 -23.83
C ASP A 132 3.14 10.64 -22.99
N GLU A 133 2.45 10.53 -21.85
CA GLU A 133 2.20 11.64 -20.90
C GLU A 133 3.23 11.65 -19.76
N LYS A 134 4.50 11.65 -20.15
CA LYS A 134 5.67 11.22 -19.34
C LYS A 134 6.11 12.13 -18.17
N LEU A 135 5.43 13.24 -17.89
CA LEU A 135 5.92 14.23 -16.90
C LEU A 135 5.12 14.31 -15.59
N ASP A 136 3.90 13.78 -15.51
CA ASP A 136 3.04 13.83 -14.30
C ASP A 136 2.66 12.44 -13.73
N ARG A 137 3.15 11.35 -14.33
CA ARG A 137 2.78 9.96 -13.98
C ARG A 137 3.33 9.51 -12.63
N SER A 138 4.55 9.91 -12.26
CA SER A 138 5.16 9.51 -10.99
C SER A 138 4.42 10.10 -9.79
N GLY A 139 4.19 11.42 -9.80
CA GLY A 139 3.58 12.11 -8.66
C GLY A 139 2.16 11.63 -8.32
N SER A 140 1.33 11.30 -9.32
CA SER A 140 -0.03 10.80 -9.07
C SER A 140 -0.04 9.36 -8.58
N LEU A 141 0.83 8.51 -9.13
CA LEU A 141 0.97 7.12 -8.70
C LEU A 141 1.50 7.04 -7.26
N ASP A 142 2.56 7.79 -6.96
CA ASP A 142 3.16 7.86 -5.63
C ASP A 142 2.13 8.32 -4.59
N LEU A 143 1.38 9.37 -4.91
CA LEU A 143 0.30 9.89 -4.06
C LEU A 143 -0.80 8.85 -3.81
N ILE A 144 -1.25 8.13 -4.85
CA ILE A 144 -2.28 7.08 -4.70
C ILE A 144 -1.76 5.95 -3.81
N LEU A 145 -0.51 5.52 -4.01
CA LEU A 145 0.07 4.40 -3.26
C LEU A 145 0.34 4.76 -1.81
N HIS A 146 0.83 5.97 -1.53
CA HIS A 146 0.97 6.46 -0.17
C HIS A 146 -0.39 6.53 0.54
N PHE A 147 -1.43 6.99 -0.14
CA PHE A 147 -2.79 6.96 0.41
C PHE A 147 -3.29 5.53 0.67
N MET A 148 -2.96 4.59 -0.22
CA MET A 148 -3.27 3.17 -0.02
C MET A 148 -2.50 2.58 1.15
N GLU A 149 -1.29 3.03 1.40
CA GLU A 149 -0.47 2.67 2.56
C GLU A 149 -1.18 3.07 3.85
N GLU A 150 -1.55 4.34 3.98
CA GLU A 150 -2.31 4.87 5.13
C GLU A 150 -3.63 4.10 5.35
N LEU A 151 -4.36 3.83 4.26
CA LEU A 151 -5.59 3.06 4.32
C LEU A 151 -5.34 1.61 4.76
N SER A 152 -4.31 0.96 4.25
CA SER A 152 -3.98 -0.43 4.56
C SER A 152 -3.52 -0.63 6.01
N ALA A 153 -3.03 0.42 6.68
CA ALA A 153 -2.72 0.36 8.11
C ALA A 153 -3.99 0.20 8.97
N ILE A 154 -5.18 0.50 8.42
CA ILE A 154 -6.45 0.34 9.12
C ILE A 154 -6.97 -1.08 8.91
N HIS A 155 -7.00 -1.88 9.98
CA HIS A 155 -7.40 -3.31 9.95
C HIS A 155 -8.67 -3.61 9.13
N CYS A 156 -9.76 -2.84 9.33
CA CYS A 156 -11.01 -3.10 8.61
C CYS A 156 -10.92 -2.79 7.10
N VAL A 157 -10.05 -1.86 6.70
CA VAL A 157 -9.79 -1.53 5.30
C VAL A 157 -8.87 -2.57 4.66
N SER A 158 -7.77 -2.93 5.34
CA SER A 158 -6.87 -4.01 4.90
C SER A 158 -7.62 -5.33 4.71
N LYS A 159 -8.51 -5.70 5.64
CA LYS A 159 -9.39 -6.86 5.49
C LYS A 159 -10.31 -6.80 4.26
N ALA A 160 -10.81 -5.60 3.92
CA ALA A 160 -11.59 -5.40 2.71
C ALA A 160 -10.72 -5.49 1.45
N MET A 161 -9.51 -4.92 1.48
CA MET A 161 -8.51 -5.00 0.41
C MET A 161 -8.05 -6.45 0.15
N SER A 162 -7.85 -7.25 1.20
CA SER A 162 -7.40 -8.64 1.08
C SER A 162 -8.44 -9.57 0.45
N SER A 163 -9.70 -9.13 0.38
CA SER A 163 -10.78 -9.85 -0.30
C SER A 163 -10.93 -9.45 -1.79
N ASN A 164 -10.10 -8.53 -2.29
CA ASN A 164 -10.19 -8.01 -3.65
C ASN A 164 -9.10 -8.60 -4.56
N ASP A 165 -9.45 -9.66 -5.31
CA ASP A 165 -8.49 -10.35 -6.19
C ASP A 165 -7.88 -9.44 -7.29
N ARG A 166 -8.60 -8.39 -7.73
CA ARG A 166 -8.06 -7.42 -8.70
C ARG A 166 -6.89 -6.66 -8.10
N LEU A 167 -7.05 -6.14 -6.88
CA LEU A 167 -5.98 -5.43 -6.18
C LEU A 167 -4.77 -6.33 -5.95
N ILE A 168 -4.98 -7.56 -5.46
CA ILE A 168 -3.87 -8.52 -5.23
C ILE A 168 -3.09 -8.73 -6.51
N LYS A 169 -3.79 -8.96 -7.63
CA LYS A 169 -3.15 -9.14 -8.95
C LYS A 169 -2.36 -7.90 -9.39
N VAL A 170 -2.89 -6.70 -9.17
CA VAL A 170 -2.19 -5.45 -9.50
C VAL A 170 -0.90 -5.32 -8.69
N LEU A 171 -0.97 -5.43 -7.36
CA LEU A 171 0.20 -5.28 -6.49
C LEU A 171 1.26 -6.35 -6.75
N VAL A 172 0.85 -7.61 -6.96
CA VAL A 172 1.77 -8.71 -7.34
C VAL A 172 2.46 -8.39 -8.66
N ASN A 173 1.76 -7.84 -9.65
CA ASN A 173 2.36 -7.48 -10.93
C ASN A 173 3.30 -6.28 -10.83
N MET A 174 3.00 -5.29 -10.00
CA MET A 174 3.90 -4.15 -9.76
C MET A 174 5.23 -4.61 -9.16
N ILE A 175 5.20 -5.57 -8.23
CA ILE A 175 6.43 -6.18 -7.67
C ILE A 175 7.23 -6.93 -8.75
N LYS A 176 6.59 -7.43 -9.82
CA LYS A 176 7.29 -8.12 -10.92
C LYS A 176 7.84 -7.20 -12.02
N TRP A 177 7.54 -5.90 -11.99
CA TRP A 177 8.02 -5.00 -13.04
C TRP A 177 9.55 -4.89 -13.03
N PRO A 178 10.22 -4.98 -14.20
CA PRO A 178 11.68 -5.12 -14.30
C PRO A 178 12.45 -3.84 -14.00
N ASP A 179 11.83 -2.67 -14.11
CA ASP A 179 12.48 -1.38 -13.90
C ASP A 179 12.18 -0.89 -12.48
N LYS A 180 12.98 -1.37 -11.52
CA LYS A 180 12.89 -0.96 -10.11
C LYS A 180 13.56 0.38 -9.85
N VAL A 181 14.63 0.67 -10.60
CA VAL A 181 15.50 1.83 -10.39
C VAL A 181 14.83 3.13 -10.82
N GLU A 182 14.08 3.15 -11.92
CA GLU A 182 13.34 4.36 -12.33
C GLU A 182 12.12 4.63 -11.44
N VAL A 183 11.72 3.67 -10.60
CA VAL A 183 10.44 3.73 -9.89
C VAL A 183 10.51 3.29 -8.43
N ALA A 184 11.69 3.44 -7.82
CA ALA A 184 11.99 3.12 -6.43
C ALA A 184 10.97 3.75 -5.45
N SER A 185 10.44 4.93 -5.78
CA SER A 185 9.45 5.66 -4.96
C SER A 185 8.19 4.84 -4.65
N TYR A 186 7.70 4.01 -5.59
CA TYR A 186 6.50 3.21 -5.34
C TYR A 186 6.78 1.93 -4.57
N CYS A 187 8.00 1.40 -4.67
CA CYS A 187 8.33 0.06 -4.19
C CYS A 187 8.04 -0.05 -2.69
N ALA A 188 8.44 0.96 -1.92
CA ALA A 188 8.18 1.07 -0.49
C ALA A 188 6.69 0.92 -0.16
N SER A 189 5.83 1.79 -0.71
CA SER A 189 4.40 1.73 -0.44
C SER A 189 3.76 0.43 -0.93
N VAL A 190 4.18 -0.13 -2.08
CA VAL A 190 3.64 -1.41 -2.57
C VAL A 190 3.97 -2.56 -1.62
N VAL A 191 5.20 -2.64 -1.09
CA VAL A 191 5.57 -3.70 -0.14
C VAL A 191 4.86 -3.52 1.21
N ILE A 192 4.70 -2.28 1.68
CA ILE A 192 3.96 -2.00 2.92
C ILE A 192 2.49 -2.39 2.78
N VAL A 193 1.82 -1.95 1.71
CA VAL A 193 0.42 -2.30 1.43
C VAL A 193 0.26 -3.82 1.31
N MET A 194 1.17 -4.49 0.60
CA MET A 194 1.14 -5.94 0.47
C MET A 194 1.32 -6.66 1.81
N SER A 195 2.24 -6.20 2.66
CA SER A 195 2.48 -6.77 4.00
C SER A 195 1.25 -6.65 4.90
N ASN A 196 0.61 -5.47 4.91
CA ASN A 196 -0.63 -5.24 5.66
C ASN A 196 -1.76 -6.15 5.17
N ILE A 197 -1.94 -6.24 3.85
CA ILE A 197 -2.92 -7.11 3.21
C ILE A 197 -2.69 -8.58 3.55
N LEU A 198 -1.44 -9.06 3.54
CA LEU A 198 -1.12 -10.46 3.84
C LEU A 198 -1.29 -10.80 5.32
N THR A 199 -1.07 -9.83 6.20
CA THR A 199 -1.32 -9.98 7.64
C THR A 199 -2.80 -10.28 7.92
N ASP A 200 -3.72 -9.55 7.28
CA ASP A 200 -5.16 -9.77 7.41
C ASP A 200 -5.71 -10.83 6.44
N GLY A 201 -4.98 -11.11 5.38
CA GLY A 201 -5.34 -11.96 4.24
C GLY A 201 -4.57 -13.27 4.17
N LYS A 202 -4.41 -13.99 5.30
CA LYS A 202 -3.60 -15.24 5.36
C LYS A 202 -3.94 -16.29 4.29
N HIS A 203 -5.18 -16.30 3.81
CA HIS A 203 -5.65 -17.19 2.73
C HIS A 203 -5.02 -16.88 1.36
N LEU A 204 -4.37 -15.72 1.20
CA LEU A 204 -3.66 -15.31 -0.01
C LEU A 204 -2.26 -15.92 -0.08
N VAL A 205 -1.62 -16.21 1.05
CA VAL A 205 -0.23 -16.70 1.09
C VAL A 205 -0.05 -17.96 0.24
N PRO A 206 -0.90 -19.01 0.34
CA PRO A 206 -0.77 -20.18 -0.52
C PRO A 206 -0.99 -19.89 -2.01
N LYS A 207 -1.75 -18.85 -2.36
CA LYS A 207 -2.02 -18.46 -3.75
C LYS A 207 -0.78 -17.83 -4.42
N ILE A 208 0.02 -17.09 -3.66
CA ILE A 208 1.18 -16.35 -4.18
C ILE A 208 2.52 -17.01 -3.86
N SER A 209 2.57 -17.97 -2.93
CA SER A 209 3.84 -18.54 -2.43
C SER A 209 4.64 -19.31 -3.48
N HIS A 210 3.98 -19.78 -4.54
CA HIS A 210 4.61 -20.51 -5.65
C HIS A 210 4.87 -19.62 -6.89
N ASP A 211 4.55 -18.33 -6.79
CA ASP A 211 4.80 -17.35 -7.85
C ASP A 211 6.27 -16.91 -7.78
N LEU A 212 7.16 -17.67 -8.43
CA LEU A 212 8.60 -17.39 -8.40
C LEU A 212 8.97 -16.01 -8.95
N PRO A 213 8.39 -15.51 -10.06
CA PRO A 213 8.63 -14.13 -10.50
C PRO A 213 8.26 -13.08 -9.45
N PHE A 214 7.23 -13.34 -8.64
CA PHE A 214 6.89 -12.45 -7.53
C PHE A 214 7.95 -12.48 -6.43
N LEU A 215 8.41 -13.67 -6.03
CA LEU A 215 9.49 -13.81 -5.04
C LEU A 215 10.79 -13.19 -5.53
N GLU A 216 11.12 -13.37 -6.81
CA GLU A 216 12.25 -12.72 -7.46
C GLU A 216 12.14 -11.20 -7.39
N GLY A 217 10.98 -10.66 -7.76
CA GLY A 217 10.70 -9.23 -7.68
C GLY A 217 10.80 -8.66 -6.26
N LEU A 218 10.40 -9.42 -5.23
CA LEU A 218 10.60 -9.01 -3.83
C LEU A 218 12.10 -8.91 -3.48
N LEU A 219 12.91 -9.89 -3.89
CA LEU A 219 14.36 -9.83 -3.66
C LEU A 219 15.02 -8.67 -4.40
N GLU A 220 14.51 -8.31 -5.58
CA GLU A 220 14.95 -7.14 -6.35
C GLU A 220 14.55 -5.80 -5.75
N VAL A 221 13.58 -5.76 -4.82
CA VAL A 221 13.20 -4.53 -4.11
C VAL A 221 14.13 -4.24 -2.92
N LEU A 222 14.85 -5.23 -2.37
CA LEU A 222 15.82 -5.04 -1.27
C LEU A 222 16.72 -3.80 -1.45
N PRO A 223 17.43 -3.60 -2.58
CA PRO A 223 18.31 -2.44 -2.77
C PRO A 223 17.57 -1.09 -2.88
N GLU A 224 16.25 -1.09 -3.07
CA GLU A 224 15.45 0.13 -3.29
C GLU A 224 14.82 0.69 -2.01
N VAL A 225 14.80 -0.09 -0.92
CA VAL A 225 14.20 0.30 0.37
C VAL A 225 15.20 0.37 1.54
N PRO A 226 16.51 0.67 1.36
CA PRO A 226 17.48 0.57 2.45
C PRO A 226 17.27 1.63 3.55
N ASP A 227 16.72 2.80 3.18
CA ASP A 227 16.55 3.96 4.07
C ASP A 227 15.13 4.05 4.67
N ASP A 228 14.23 3.13 4.31
CA ASP A 228 12.86 3.07 4.83
C ASP A 228 12.68 1.79 5.67
N ASP A 229 12.89 1.93 6.98
CA ASP A 229 12.77 0.82 7.94
C ASP A 229 11.43 0.12 7.83
N GLN A 230 10.33 0.87 7.65
CA GLN A 230 8.98 0.31 7.56
C GLN A 230 8.82 -0.54 6.29
N ALA A 231 9.27 -0.05 5.14
CA ALA A 231 9.25 -0.79 3.89
C ALA A 231 10.13 -2.04 3.95
N ARG A 232 11.31 -1.92 4.57
CA ARG A 232 12.24 -3.03 4.77
C ARG A 232 11.65 -4.10 5.69
N TYR A 233 11.04 -3.71 6.81
CA TYR A 233 10.32 -4.61 7.72
C TYR A 233 9.16 -5.30 7.00
N ALA A 234 8.38 -4.55 6.23
CA ALA A 234 7.29 -5.10 5.43
C ALA A 234 7.79 -6.15 4.43
N LEU A 235 8.89 -5.88 3.74
CA LEU A 235 9.49 -6.79 2.78
C LEU A 235 9.94 -8.11 3.45
N TRP A 236 10.71 -8.02 4.54
CA TRP A 236 11.17 -9.19 5.27
C TRP A 236 10.02 -9.99 5.91
N SER A 237 8.98 -9.30 6.38
CA SER A 237 7.74 -9.94 6.83
C SER A 237 7.09 -10.77 5.72
N ILE A 238 6.92 -10.20 4.52
CA ILE A 238 6.36 -10.91 3.35
C ILE A 238 7.20 -12.12 2.98
N LEU A 239 8.53 -11.96 2.87
CA LEU A 239 9.45 -13.05 2.55
C LEU A 239 9.33 -14.17 3.59
N SER A 240 9.32 -13.83 4.88
CA SER A 240 9.22 -14.84 5.95
C SER A 240 7.93 -15.64 5.86
N LEU A 241 6.83 -14.98 5.52
CA LEU A 241 5.50 -15.59 5.41
C LEU A 241 5.41 -16.54 4.22
N ILE A 242 5.91 -16.10 3.06
CA ILE A 242 5.94 -16.91 1.83
C ILE A 242 6.84 -18.12 2.00
N LEU A 243 8.06 -17.92 2.50
CA LEU A 243 9.04 -19.00 2.64
C LEU A 243 8.60 -20.04 3.66
N ALA A 244 7.98 -19.63 4.77
CA ALA A 244 7.38 -20.54 5.73
C ALA A 244 6.25 -21.39 5.08
N GLN A 245 5.42 -20.78 4.23
CA GLN A 245 4.37 -21.50 3.51
C GLN A 245 4.96 -22.53 2.54
N VAL A 246 5.99 -22.17 1.77
CA VAL A 246 6.63 -23.10 0.82
C VAL A 246 7.34 -24.24 1.56
N GLN A 247 8.04 -23.94 2.65
CA GLN A 247 8.73 -24.95 3.47
C GLN A 247 7.76 -25.97 4.06
N GLY A 248 6.55 -25.53 4.44
CA GLY A 248 5.49 -26.41 4.93
C GLY A 248 4.81 -27.27 3.86
N THR A 249 5.11 -27.06 2.57
CA THR A 249 4.54 -27.83 1.45
C THR A 249 5.53 -28.84 0.89
N GLU A 250 5.01 -29.93 0.33
CA GLU A 250 5.86 -30.97 -0.27
C GLU A 250 6.36 -30.50 -1.65
N LEU A 251 7.66 -30.25 -1.75
CA LEU A 251 8.30 -29.83 -3.01
C LEU A 251 8.76 -31.02 -3.84
N ASN A 252 8.40 -30.99 -5.13
CA ASN A 252 8.98 -31.88 -6.13
C ASN A 252 10.39 -31.39 -6.56
N SER A 253 11.11 -32.22 -7.30
CA SER A 253 12.48 -31.91 -7.75
C SER A 253 12.57 -30.65 -8.62
N SER A 254 11.59 -30.43 -9.50
CA SER A 254 11.57 -29.26 -10.37
C SER A 254 11.37 -27.96 -9.59
N SER A 255 10.47 -27.94 -8.61
CA SER A 255 10.26 -26.77 -7.75
C SER A 255 11.50 -26.49 -6.91
N LEU A 256 12.12 -27.53 -6.37
CA LEU A 256 13.36 -27.41 -5.60
C LEU A 256 14.51 -26.84 -6.45
N ASP A 257 14.63 -27.26 -7.70
CA ASP A 257 15.60 -26.71 -8.66
C ASP A 257 15.37 -25.22 -8.91
N GLN A 258 14.11 -24.80 -9.06
CA GLN A 258 13.76 -23.40 -9.29
C GLN A 258 14.06 -22.51 -8.07
N PHE A 259 13.71 -22.96 -6.86
CA PHE A 259 14.03 -22.21 -5.63
C PHE A 259 15.53 -22.11 -5.39
N ALA A 260 16.29 -23.20 -5.57
CA ALA A 260 17.75 -23.16 -5.45
C ALA A 260 18.37 -22.20 -6.47
N SER A 261 17.93 -22.26 -7.73
CA SER A 261 18.39 -21.32 -8.76
C SER A 261 18.09 -19.87 -8.42
N LEU A 262 16.89 -19.58 -7.89
CA LEU A 262 16.48 -18.24 -7.48
C LEU A 262 17.37 -17.70 -6.36
N PHE A 263 17.52 -18.45 -5.26
CA PHE A 263 18.31 -18.00 -4.12
C PHE A 263 19.79 -17.88 -4.46
N SER A 264 20.36 -18.80 -5.24
CA SER A 264 21.74 -18.67 -5.71
C SER A 264 21.93 -17.45 -6.62
N GLY A 265 20.95 -17.17 -7.50
CA GLY A 265 21.02 -16.03 -8.42
C GLY A 265 20.85 -14.67 -7.74
N LYS A 266 20.07 -14.60 -6.64
CA LYS A 266 19.77 -13.34 -5.93
C LYS A 266 20.46 -13.23 -4.57
N PHE A 267 21.37 -14.15 -4.25
CA PHE A 267 22.07 -14.18 -2.96
C PHE A 267 22.81 -12.89 -2.66
N GLY A 268 23.43 -12.26 -3.67
CA GLY A 268 24.09 -10.96 -3.50
C GLY A 268 23.18 -9.91 -2.88
N LEU A 269 21.95 -9.78 -3.38
CA LEU A 269 20.97 -8.81 -2.86
C LEU A 269 20.60 -9.08 -1.38
N ILE A 270 20.43 -10.35 -1.03
CA ILE A 270 20.11 -10.77 0.35
C ILE A 270 21.29 -10.47 1.28
N LYS A 271 22.50 -10.83 0.85
CA LYS A 271 23.72 -10.62 1.62
C LYS A 271 24.00 -9.13 1.83
N ASP A 272 23.94 -8.35 0.76
CA ASP A 272 24.21 -6.91 0.79
C ASP A 272 23.20 -6.18 1.72
N ASP A 273 21.92 -6.58 1.70
CA ASP A 273 20.92 -6.05 2.64
C ASP A 273 21.26 -6.44 4.09
N LEU A 274 21.52 -7.72 4.39
CA LEU A 274 21.83 -8.15 5.75
C LEU A 274 23.10 -7.50 6.31
N GLU A 275 24.13 -7.30 5.48
CA GLU A 275 25.38 -6.65 5.88
C GLU A 275 25.25 -5.14 6.07
N SER A 276 24.24 -4.50 5.46
CA SER A 276 23.96 -3.07 5.66
C SER A 276 23.24 -2.78 7.00
N GLN A 277 22.80 -3.81 7.73
CA GLN A 277 22.11 -3.65 9.02
C GLN A 277 23.07 -3.18 10.12
N VAL A 278 23.15 -1.87 10.33
CA VAL A 278 23.82 -1.29 11.51
C VAL A 278 22.85 -1.33 12.70
N ILE A 279 22.71 -2.49 13.34
CA ILE A 279 21.87 -2.62 14.54
C ILE A 279 22.71 -2.19 15.76
N ASP A 280 22.35 -1.08 16.39
CA ASP A 280 22.86 -0.72 17.71
C ASP A 280 22.25 -1.66 18.77
N GLU A 281 22.99 -2.70 19.15
CA GLU A 281 22.53 -3.74 20.08
C GLU A 281 22.12 -3.17 21.45
N GLU A 282 22.59 -1.97 21.82
CA GLU A 282 22.25 -1.31 23.08
C GLU A 282 20.88 -0.61 23.03
N LYS A 283 20.26 -0.45 21.85
CA LYS A 283 18.98 0.25 21.64
C LYS A 283 17.99 -0.50 20.74
N LEU A 284 17.90 -1.82 20.90
CA LEU A 284 16.93 -2.63 20.17
C LEU A 284 15.49 -2.15 20.40
N THR A 285 14.85 -1.69 19.34
CA THR A 285 13.42 -1.41 19.31
C THR A 285 12.63 -2.72 19.17
N PRO A 286 11.32 -2.74 19.50
CA PRO A 286 10.47 -3.92 19.25
C PRO A 286 10.44 -4.33 17.77
N GLU A 287 10.57 -3.37 16.87
CA GLU A 287 10.55 -3.59 15.42
C GLU A 287 11.85 -4.22 14.94
N ASP A 288 13.00 -3.85 15.52
CA ASP A 288 14.29 -4.53 15.27
C ASP A 288 14.25 -6.00 15.68
N ALA A 289 13.56 -6.31 16.79
CA ALA A 289 13.39 -7.69 17.23
C ALA A 289 12.55 -8.50 16.24
N LEU A 290 11.48 -7.91 15.69
CA LEU A 290 10.66 -8.52 14.65
C LEU A 290 11.45 -8.71 13.34
N LEU A 291 12.26 -7.72 12.95
CA LEU A 291 13.13 -7.84 11.79
C LEU A 291 14.08 -9.03 11.95
N LYS A 292 14.77 -9.14 13.10
CA LYS A 292 15.63 -10.30 13.41
C LYS A 292 14.88 -11.63 13.34
N GLU A 293 13.63 -11.67 13.81
CA GLU A 293 12.78 -12.85 13.74
C GLU A 293 12.43 -13.23 12.29
N TRP A 294 12.05 -12.26 11.46
CA TRP A 294 11.71 -12.48 10.05
C TRP A 294 12.92 -12.87 9.21
N THR A 295 14.06 -12.18 9.38
CA THR A 295 15.31 -12.51 8.67
C THR A 295 15.79 -13.90 9.06
N SER A 296 15.78 -14.24 10.35
CA SER A 296 16.11 -15.59 10.82
C SER A 296 15.22 -16.66 10.20
N ARG A 297 13.90 -16.46 10.15
CA ARG A 297 12.97 -17.38 9.48
C ARG A 297 13.27 -17.53 7.99
N CYS A 298 13.57 -16.45 7.29
CA CYS A 298 13.96 -16.49 5.89
C CYS A 298 15.24 -17.30 5.69
N LEU A 299 16.29 -17.03 6.47
CA LEU A 299 17.57 -17.72 6.40
C LEU A 299 17.45 -19.22 6.72
N MET A 300 16.61 -19.59 7.70
CA MET A 300 16.30 -21.00 7.98
C MET A 300 15.60 -21.67 6.79
N ALA A 301 14.63 -21.00 6.16
CA ALA A 301 13.93 -21.55 5.00
C ALA A 301 14.86 -21.67 3.78
N ILE A 302 15.70 -20.66 3.50
CA ILE A 302 16.70 -20.71 2.43
C ILE A 302 17.68 -21.87 2.68
N SER A 303 18.18 -22.00 3.91
CA SER A 303 19.06 -23.12 4.30
C SER A 303 18.40 -24.47 4.03
N PHE A 304 17.12 -24.62 4.39
CA PHE A 304 16.34 -25.83 4.11
C PHE A 304 16.29 -26.16 2.60
N PHE A 305 16.01 -25.17 1.75
CA PHE A 305 15.96 -25.38 0.29
C PHE A 305 17.33 -25.79 -0.26
N MET A 306 18.39 -25.08 0.14
CA MET A 306 19.75 -25.37 -0.32
C MET A 306 20.23 -26.76 0.13
N GLU A 307 20.04 -27.11 1.41
CA GLU A 307 20.42 -28.43 1.91
C GLU A 307 19.69 -29.56 1.18
N ARG A 308 18.37 -29.43 1.00
CA ARG A 308 17.56 -30.44 0.33
C ARG A 308 17.97 -30.56 -1.13
N TRP A 309 18.23 -29.44 -1.80
CA TRP A 309 18.66 -29.42 -3.19
C TRP A 309 20.03 -30.08 -3.37
N ILE A 310 21.01 -29.76 -2.53
CA ILE A 310 22.35 -30.36 -2.52
C ILE A 310 22.26 -31.87 -2.30
N LYS A 311 21.42 -32.35 -1.36
CA LYS A 311 21.23 -33.79 -1.10
C LYS A 311 20.65 -34.55 -2.30
N VAL A 312 19.81 -33.89 -3.09
CA VAL A 312 19.13 -34.50 -4.25
C VAL A 312 19.99 -34.43 -5.51
N LYS A 313 20.84 -33.40 -5.67
CA LYS A 313 21.71 -33.25 -6.84
C LYS A 313 22.99 -34.08 -6.71
N SER A 314 23.22 -34.94 -7.69
CA SER A 314 24.40 -35.82 -7.78
C SER A 314 25.58 -35.23 -8.58
N SER A 315 25.46 -33.99 -9.09
CA SER A 315 26.40 -33.43 -10.06
C SER A 315 27.32 -32.36 -9.47
N THR A 316 28.61 -32.67 -9.30
CA THR A 316 29.66 -31.69 -8.99
C THR A 316 29.79 -30.64 -10.09
N GLY A 317 29.70 -29.36 -9.73
CA GLY A 317 29.80 -28.21 -10.64
C GLY A 317 29.57 -26.88 -9.91
N ASP A 318 29.75 -25.76 -10.61
CA ASP A 318 29.67 -24.40 -10.04
C ASP A 318 28.34 -24.12 -9.32
N SER A 319 27.24 -24.73 -9.78
CA SER A 319 25.93 -24.61 -9.13
C SER A 319 25.89 -25.20 -7.71
N ILE A 320 26.61 -26.30 -7.46
CA ILE A 320 26.70 -26.87 -6.10
C ILE A 320 27.56 -25.97 -5.21
N ASN A 321 28.66 -25.43 -5.73
CA ASN A 321 29.52 -24.53 -4.97
C ASN A 321 28.76 -23.26 -4.56
N ASN A 322 28.00 -22.67 -5.47
CA ASN A 322 27.16 -21.50 -5.17
C ASN A 322 26.09 -21.83 -4.12
N ALA A 323 25.41 -22.97 -4.23
CA ALA A 323 24.42 -23.39 -3.22
C ALA A 323 25.06 -23.63 -1.84
N GLN A 324 26.29 -24.19 -1.80
CA GLN A 324 27.05 -24.38 -0.56
C GLN A 324 27.48 -23.04 0.07
N GLU A 325 27.83 -22.05 -0.75
CA GLU A 325 28.15 -20.70 -0.29
C GLU A 325 26.94 -20.05 0.38
N VAL A 326 25.78 -20.06 -0.28
CA VAL A 326 24.52 -19.53 0.27
C VAL A 326 24.18 -20.22 1.59
N LEU A 327 24.25 -21.56 1.62
CA LEU A 327 23.97 -22.34 2.81
C LEU A 327 24.92 -21.99 3.96
N SER A 328 26.23 -21.92 3.69
CA SER A 328 27.24 -21.60 4.70
C SER A 328 27.01 -20.21 5.28
N TYR A 329 26.67 -19.22 4.45
CA TYR A 329 26.36 -17.88 4.91
C TYR A 329 25.12 -17.86 5.79
N CYS A 330 24.01 -18.47 5.33
CA CYS A 330 22.76 -18.50 6.08
C CYS A 330 22.92 -19.15 7.46
N GLN A 331 23.67 -20.26 7.54
CA GLN A 331 23.96 -20.92 8.81
C GLN A 331 24.83 -20.07 9.73
N LYS A 332 25.80 -19.32 9.20
CA LYS A 332 26.63 -18.40 9.99
C LYS A 332 25.84 -17.21 10.50
N ALA A 333 25.00 -16.60 9.66
CA ALA A 333 24.20 -15.44 10.04
C ALA A 333 23.09 -15.75 11.07
N LEU A 334 22.78 -17.03 11.30
CA LEU A 334 21.86 -17.48 12.34
C LEU A 334 22.51 -17.67 13.72
N HIS A 335 23.83 -17.57 13.84
CA HIS A 335 24.63 -17.81 15.06
C HIS A 335 25.33 -16.54 15.52
#